data_AF-A0A950W4V7-F1
#
_entry.id   AF-A0A950W4V7-F1
#
_cell.length_a   1.000
_cell.length_b   1.000
_cell.length_c   1.000
_cell.angle_alpha   90.00
_cell.angle_beta   90.00
_cell.angle_gamma   90.00
#
_symmetry.space_group_name_H-M   'P 1'
#
loop_
_entity.id
_entity.type
_entity.pdbx_description
1 polymer ?
#
loop_
_entity_poly.entity_id
_entity_poly.type
_entity_poly.pdbx_seq_one_letter_code
_entity_poly.pdbx_strand_id
1 'polypeptide(L)' 'MRTQDMTLAEVEAALARAGLEVPPRERQEIAAAAHFIEEMTERVRGKRAMGAEPAHIFPPPGA' A
#
# COMPACT_ATOMS: atom_id res chain seq x y z
N MET A 1 -5.14 -14.17 -12.02
CA MET A 1 -4.36 -13.02 -12.51
C MET A 1 -2.96 -13.17 -11.93
N ARG A 2 -1.88 -13.04 -12.71
CA ARG A 2 -0.53 -13.03 -12.13
C ARG A 2 -0.40 -11.76 -11.30
N THR A 3 -0.38 -11.89 -9.98
CA THR A 3 0.19 -10.88 -9.08
C THR A 3 1.59 -10.61 -9.60
N GLN A 4 1.87 -9.36 -9.95
CA GLN A 4 3.22 -8.98 -10.36
C GLN A 4 3.95 -8.63 -9.07
N ASP A 5 4.79 -9.54 -8.59
CA ASP A 5 5.62 -9.29 -7.43
C ASP A 5 6.41 -7.99 -7.67
N MET A 6 6.24 -7.00 -6.79
CA MET A 6 7.01 -5.76 -6.88
C MET A 6 8.50 -6.11 -6.87
N THR A 7 9.21 -5.58 -7.86
CA THR A 7 10.66 -5.73 -7.91
C THR A 7 11.30 -4.96 -6.76
N LEU A 8 12.51 -5.36 -6.36
CA LEU A 8 13.27 -4.65 -5.33
C LEU A 8 13.43 -3.16 -5.66
N ALA A 9 13.65 -2.82 -6.93
CA ALA A 9 13.78 -1.43 -7.38
C ALA A 9 12.49 -0.62 -7.17
N GLU A 10 11.31 -1.22 -7.39
CA GLU A 10 10.03 -0.57 -7.14
C GLU A 10 9.77 -0.35 -5.65
N VAL A 11 10.16 -1.31 -4.81
CA VAL A 11 10.10 -1.17 -3.36
C VAL A 11 11.02 -0.05 -2.89
N GLU A 12 12.26 0.00 -3.36
CA GLU A 12 13.20 1.08 -3.00
C GLU A 12 12.69 2.46 -3.43
N ALA A 13 12.10 2.57 -4.62
CA ALA A 13 11.48 3.81 -5.08
C ALA A 13 10.28 4.20 -4.20
N ALA A 14 9.46 3.23 -3.77
CA ALA A 14 8.33 3.50 -2.87
C ALA A 14 8.80 3.97 -1.48
N LEU A 15 9.82 3.33 -0.93
CA LEU A 15 10.42 3.71 0.36
C LEU A 15 11.03 5.11 0.30
N ALA A 16 11.75 5.43 -0.78
CA ALA A 16 12.31 6.77 -0.98
C ALA A 16 11.23 7.86 -1.07
N ARG A 17 10.13 7.61 -1.79
CA ARG A 17 8.99 8.54 -1.84
C ARG A 17 8.32 8.73 -0.48
N ALA A 18 8.30 7.69 0.35
CA ALA A 18 7.78 7.74 1.71
C ALA A 18 8.75 8.41 2.70
N GLY A 19 10.00 8.69 2.30
CA GLY A 19 11.04 9.21 3.19
C GLY A 19 11.47 8.18 4.25
N LEU A 20 11.33 6.88 3.96
CA LEU A 20 11.66 5.80 4.89
C LEU A 20 13.06 5.26 4.63
N GLU A 21 13.92 5.36 5.64
CA GLU A 21 15.21 4.67 5.64
C GLU A 21 15.04 3.27 6.21
N VAL A 22 15.11 2.28 5.33
CA VAL A 22 15.01 0.87 5.70
C VAL A 22 16.37 0.19 5.47
N PRO A 23 16.87 -0.63 6.41
CA PRO A 23 18.09 -1.42 6.21
C PRO A 23 18.02 -2.35 4.98
N PRO A 24 19.14 -2.61 4.29
CA PRO A 24 19.13 -3.40 3.05
C PRO A 24 18.49 -4.78 3.16
N ARG A 25 18.68 -5.48 4.28
CA ARG A 25 18.06 -6.78 4.55
C ARG A 25 16.53 -6.68 4.57
N GLU A 26 16.00 -5.70 5.29
CA GLU A 26 14.57 -5.50 5.43
C GLU A 26 13.92 -5.09 4.09
N ARG A 27 14.62 -4.36 3.22
CA ARG A 27 14.12 -4.05 1.87
C ARG A 27 13.87 -5.33 1.04
N GLN A 28 14.75 -6.31 1.16
CA GLN A 28 14.58 -7.60 0.48
C GLN A 28 13.40 -8.38 1.05
N GLU A 29 13.24 -8.35 2.37
CA GLU A 29 12.10 -8.98 3.05
C GLU A 29 10.77 -8.31 2.64
N ILE A 30 10.74 -6.97 2.51
CA ILE A 30 9.57 -6.22 2.03
C ILE A 30 9.25 -6.58 0.57
N ALA A 31 10.26 -6.63 -0.31
CA ALA A 31 10.05 -7.03 -1.70
C ALA A 31 9.50 -8.45 -1.81
N ALA A 32 10.02 -9.39 -1.03
CA ALA A 32 9.48 -10.74 -0.96
C ALA A 32 8.03 -10.79 -0.44
N ALA A 33 7.65 -9.90 0.48
CA ALA A 33 6.32 -9.84 1.07
C ALA A 33 5.30 -9.01 0.28
N ALA A 34 5.72 -8.27 -0.75
CA ALA A 34 4.86 -7.31 -1.46
C ALA A 34 3.58 -7.95 -2.03
N HIS A 35 3.67 -9.19 -2.52
CA HIS A 35 2.54 -9.94 -3.07
C HIS A 35 1.40 -10.17 -2.07
N PHE A 36 1.69 -10.29 -0.77
CA PHE A 36 0.66 -10.43 0.26
C PHE A 36 -0.23 -9.19 0.37
N ILE A 37 0.31 -8.00 0.09
CA ILE A 37 -0.47 -6.75 0.07
C ILE A 37 -1.43 -6.76 -1.13
N GLU A 38 -1.01 -7.26 -2.28
CA GLU A 38 -1.89 -7.40 -3.46
C GLU A 38 -3.03 -8.37 -3.17
N GLU A 39 -2.74 -9.53 -2.57
CA GLU A 39 -3.79 -10.49 -2.17
C GLU A 39 -4.79 -9.88 -1.19
N MET A 40 -4.31 -9.14 -0.18
CA MET A 40 -5.18 -8.44 0.76
C MET A 40 -6.02 -7.37 0.05
N THR A 41 -5.41 -6.63 -0.88
CA THR A 41 -6.10 -5.60 -1.68
C THR A 41 -7.25 -6.21 -2.46
N GLU A 42 -7.04 -7.34 -3.13
CA GLU A 42 -8.08 -8.04 -3.89
C GLU A 42 -9.23 -8.52 -2.99
N ARG A 43 -8.93 -9.00 -1.77
CA ARG A 43 -9.96 -9.40 -0.80
C ARG A 43 -10.84 -8.23 -0.36
N VAL A 44 -10.27 -7.02 -0.24
CA VAL A 44 -11.02 -5.82 0.21
C VAL A 44 -11.60 -4.99 -0.94
N ARG A 45 -11.30 -5.32 -2.20
CA ARG A 45 -11.71 -4.58 -3.42
C ARG A 45 -13.19 -4.70 -3.78
N GLY A 46 -14.02 -5.26 -2.91
CA GLY A 46 -15.46 -5.45 -3.13
C GLY A 46 -16.21 -4.16 -3.49
N LYS A 47 -17.45 -4.31 -3.98
CA LYS A 47 -18.30 -3.17 -4.35
C LYS A 47 -18.43 -2.20 -3.18
N ARG A 48 -17.93 -0.98 -3.33
CA ARG A 48 -18.21 0.12 -2.39
C ARG A 48 -19.63 0.62 -2.64
N ALA A 49 -20.41 0.81 -1.57
CA ALA A 49 -21.69 1.50 -1.69
C ALA A 49 -21.44 2.96 -2.11
N MET A 50 -22.34 3.55 -2.91
CA MET A 50 -22.24 4.94 -3.37
C MET A 50 -22.13 5.95 -2.21
N GLY A 51 -22.63 5.62 -1.02
CA GLY A 51 -22.51 6.41 0.21
C GLY A 51 -21.47 5.89 1.21
N ALA A 52 -20.51 5.06 0.77
CA ALA A 52 -19.45 4.57 1.65
C ALA A 52 -18.49 5.71 1.98
N GLU A 53 -18.72 6.35 3.14
CA GLU A 53 -17.85 7.37 3.68
C GLU A 53 -16.56 6.77 4.28
N PRO A 54 -15.45 7.52 4.33
CA PRO A 54 -14.28 7.13 5.10
C PRO A 54 -14.63 6.95 6.58
N ALA A 55 -13.90 6.05 7.28
CA ALA A 55 -14.10 5.85 8.72
C ALA A 55 -13.91 7.14 9.55
N HIS A 56 -13.11 8.08 9.03
CA HIS A 56 -12.87 9.38 9.65
C HIS A 56 -12.96 10.48 8.58
N ILE A 57 -13.78 11.49 8.86
CA ILE A 57 -13.91 12.71 8.04
C ILE A 57 -13.34 13.87 8.85
N PHE A 58 -12.39 14.59 8.28
CA PHE A 58 -11.83 15.80 8.87
C PHE A 58 -12.47 17.01 8.21
N PRO A 59 -13.34 17.76 8.90
CA PRO A 59 -13.88 19.00 8.35
C PRO A 59 -12.76 20.03 8.21
N PRO A 60 -12.82 20.90 7.18
CA PRO A 60 -11.88 22.00 7.06
C PRO A 60 -12.03 22.96 8.27
N PRO A 61 -10.95 23.62 8.69
CA PRO A 61 -11.02 24.57 9.80
C PRO A 61 -11.99 25.72 9.45
N GLY A 62 -12.99 25.94 10.30
CA GLY A 62 -13.99 27.01 10.17
C GLY A 62 -15.34 26.63 9.54
N ALA A 63 -15.62 25.33 9.35
CA ALA A 63 -16.95 24.81 9.01
C ALA A 63 -17.92 24.81 10.20
#